data_AF-A0A162JUP7-F1
#
_entry.id   AF-A0A162JUP7-F1
#
_cell.length_a   1.000
_cell.length_b   1.000
_cell.length_c   1.000
_cell.angle_alpha   90.00
_cell.angle_beta   90.00
_cell.angle_gamma   90.00
#
_symmetry.space_group_name_H-M   'P 1'
#
loop_
_entity.id
_entity.type
_entity.pdbx_description
1 polymer ?
#
loop_
_entity_poly.entity_id
_entity_poly.type
_entity_poly.pdbx_seq_one_letter_code
_entity_poly.pdbx_strand_id
1 'polypeptide(L)'
;MQLADPVERAALADDLMWSAHQQRSTLRGIRAAAIRQALDGGSTIAELARRMRVNEADVTWMADHPVTTLRVVPSPRERAVRIA
;
A
#
# COMPACT_ATOMS: atom_id res chain seq x y z
N MET A 1 -5.60 6.71 -12.23
CA MET A 1 -4.92 5.41 -12.33
C MET A 1 -5.07 4.70 -10.99
N GLN A 2 -5.89 3.67 -10.91
CA GLN A 2 -5.85 2.75 -9.76
C GLN A 2 -4.83 1.66 -10.10
N LEU A 3 -3.78 1.51 -9.30
CA LEU A 3 -2.93 0.32 -9.39
C LEU A 3 -3.71 -0.86 -8.81
N ALA A 4 -4.06 -1.80 -9.68
CA ALA A 4 -4.80 -3.00 -9.32
C ALA A 4 -3.93 -3.95 -8.48
N ASP A 5 -2.64 -4.08 -8.81
CA ASP A 5 -1.69 -4.89 -8.04
C ASP A 5 -1.37 -4.22 -6.69
N PRO A 6 -1.71 -4.87 -5.55
CA PRO A 6 -1.34 -4.38 -4.23
C PRO A 6 0.17 -4.21 -4.04
N VAL A 7 1.01 -5.05 -4.67
CA VAL A 7 2.46 -4.97 -4.52
C VAL A 7 3.02 -3.73 -5.23
N GLU A 8 2.56 -3.45 -6.45
CA GLU A 8 2.93 -2.22 -7.16
C GLU A 8 2.46 -0.97 -6.41
N ARG A 9 1.28 -1.03 -5.79
CA ARG A 9 0.75 0.07 -4.96
C ARG A 9 1.63 0.31 -3.73
N ALA A 10 2.13 -0.75 -3.09
CA ALA A 10 3.05 -0.65 -1.97
C ALA A 10 4.40 -0.04 -2.39
N ALA A 11 4.96 -0.49 -3.51
CA ALA A 11 6.23 0.02 -4.05
C ALA A 11 6.11 1.51 -4.43
N LEU A 12 5.05 1.89 -5.14
CA LEU A 12 4.84 3.30 -5.52
C LEU A 12 4.65 4.19 -4.28
N ALA A 13 3.94 3.72 -3.27
CA ALA A 13 3.77 4.47 -2.02
C ALA A 13 5.10 4.64 -1.27
N ASP A 14 6.00 3.65 -1.33
CA ASP A 14 7.36 3.72 -0.79
C ASP A 14 8.18 4.79 -1.50
N ASP A 15 8.26 4.73 -2.83
CA ASP A 15 8.99 5.69 -3.66
C ASP A 15 8.50 7.13 -3.42
N LEU A 16 7.18 7.33 -3.38
CA LEU A 16 6.58 8.65 -3.14
C LEU A 16 6.84 9.16 -1.73
N MET A 17 7.00 8.30 -0.72
CA MET A 17 7.27 8.71 0.65
C MET A 17 8.64 9.38 0.81
N TRP A 18 9.60 8.98 -0.03
CA TRP A 18 10.97 9.53 -0.04
C TRP A 18 11.12 10.75 -0.95
N SER A 19 10.14 11.01 -1.82
CA SER A 19 10.01 12.31 -2.50
C SER A 19 9.53 13.39 -1.51
N ALA A 20 9.71 14.68 -1.83
CA ALA A 20 9.29 15.82 -1.00
C ALA A 20 7.75 15.99 -0.89
N HIS A 21 7.01 14.89 -0.79
CA HIS A 21 5.56 14.85 -0.76
C HIS A 21 5.06 15.30 0.63
N GLN A 22 4.11 16.24 0.66
CA GLN A 22 3.56 16.78 1.92
C GLN A 22 2.72 15.75 2.71
N GLN A 23 2.38 14.60 2.11
CA GLN A 23 1.45 13.60 2.66
C GLN A 23 2.13 12.26 3.03
N ARG A 24 3.36 12.31 3.57
CA ARG A 24 4.13 11.11 3.96
C ARG A 24 3.37 10.17 4.90
N SER A 25 2.61 10.69 5.86
CA SER A 25 1.80 9.87 6.78
C SER A 25 0.69 9.10 6.07
N THR A 26 0.03 9.72 5.07
CA THR A 26 -0.98 9.05 4.25
C THR A 26 -0.37 7.95 3.40
N LEU A 27 0.80 8.20 2.79
CA LEU A 27 1.53 7.23 1.99
C LEU A 27 1.96 6.01 2.83
N ARG A 28 2.38 6.21 4.08
CA ARG A 28 2.65 5.11 5.02
C ARG A 28 1.43 4.22 5.26
N GLY A 29 0.25 4.82 5.43
CA GLY A 29 -1.00 4.07 5.58
C GLY A 29 -1.37 3.27 4.34
N ILE A 30 -1.23 3.87 3.15
CA ILE A 30 -1.46 3.20 1.87
C ILE A 30 -0.50 2.01 1.68
N ARG A 31 0.80 2.21 1.97
CA ARG A 31 1.82 1.17 1.90
C ARG A 31 1.51 -0.01 2.83
N ALA A 32 1.19 0.26 4.10
CA ALA A 32 0.87 -0.79 5.07
C ALA A 32 -0.44 -1.54 4.73
N ALA A 33 -1.44 -0.86 4.16
CA ALA A 33 -2.65 -1.52 3.67
C ALA A 33 -2.37 -2.41 2.45
N ALA A 34 -1.53 -1.93 1.53
CA ALA A 34 -1.18 -2.63 0.31
C ALA A 34 -0.32 -3.89 0.57
N ILE A 35 0.64 -3.81 1.51
CA ILE A 35 1.42 -4.97 1.97
C ILE A 35 0.50 -6.06 2.52
N ARG A 36 -0.46 -5.71 3.39
CA ARG A 36 -1.40 -6.68 3.95
C ARG A 36 -2.29 -7.31 2.89
N GLN A 37 -2.81 -6.53 1.96
CA GLN A 37 -3.59 -7.07 0.83
C GLN A 37 -2.78 -8.04 -0.04
N ALA A 38 -1.49 -7.77 -0.25
CA ALA A 38 -0.62 -8.68 -0.99
C ALA A 38 -0.40 -10.00 -0.22
N LEU A 39 -0.15 -9.92 1.10
CA LEU A 39 0.00 -11.09 1.96
C LEU A 39 -1.28 -11.93 2.02
N ASP A 40 -2.44 -11.30 2.20
CA ASP A 40 -3.75 -11.96 2.17
C ASP A 40 -4.05 -12.57 0.78
N GLY A 41 -3.51 -11.99 -0.28
CA GLY A 41 -3.58 -12.49 -1.65
C GLY A 41 -2.60 -13.63 -1.97
N GLY A 42 -1.77 -14.05 -1.00
CA GLY A 42 -0.82 -15.15 -1.15
C GLY A 42 0.58 -14.75 -1.62
N SER A 43 0.88 -13.45 -1.74
CA SER A 43 2.26 -12.99 -1.98
C SER A 43 3.13 -13.30 -0.76
N THR A 44 4.40 -13.59 -1.01
CA THR A 44 5.37 -13.86 0.06
C THR A 44 6.10 -12.58 0.49
N ILE A 45 6.61 -12.57 1.72
CA ILE A 45 7.46 -11.49 2.23
C ILE A 45 8.68 -11.25 1.31
N ALA A 46 9.32 -12.32 0.83
CA ALA A 46 10.44 -12.23 -0.10
C ALA A 46 10.06 -11.58 -1.45
N GLU A 47 8.88 -11.90 -1.98
CA GLU A 47 8.38 -11.29 -3.23
C GLU A 47 8.11 -9.79 -3.07
N LEU A 48 7.46 -9.42 -1.95
CA LEU A 48 7.21 -8.03 -1.57
C LEU A 48 8.53 -7.25 -1.42
N ALA A 49 9.48 -7.79 -0.66
CA ALA A 49 10.79 -7.19 -0.43
C ALA A 49 11.52 -6.93 -1.75
N ARG A 50 11.56 -7.93 -2.64
CA ARG A 50 12.19 -7.80 -3.97
C ARG A 50 11.52 -6.73 -4.83
N ARG A 51 10.19 -6.68 -4.89
CA ARG A 51 9.47 -5.72 -5.75
C ARG A 51 9.52 -4.29 -5.20
N MET A 52 9.48 -4.15 -3.88
CA MET A 52 9.57 -2.84 -3.20
C MET A 52 11.03 -2.37 -3.03
N ARG A 53 12.02 -3.22 -3.32
CA ARG A 53 13.46 -2.94 -3.10
C ARG A 53 13.79 -2.58 -1.64
N VAL A 54 13.14 -3.27 -0.71
CA VAL A 54 13.36 -3.15 0.75
C VAL A 54 13.79 -4.51 1.31
N ASN A 55 14.25 -4.57 2.56
CA ASN A 55 14.59 -5.84 3.18
C ASN A 55 13.34 -6.58 3.67
N GLU A 56 13.41 -7.91 3.74
CA GLU A 56 12.34 -8.75 4.29
C GLU A 56 12.00 -8.41 5.75
N ALA A 57 13.00 -8.02 6.54
CA ALA A 57 12.81 -7.53 7.90
C ALA A 57 11.95 -6.25 7.93
N ASP A 58 12.13 -5.35 6.97
CA ASP A 58 11.35 -4.12 6.86
C ASP A 58 9.89 -4.44 6.49
N VAL A 59 9.66 -5.37 5.55
CA VAL A 59 8.31 -5.82 5.17
C VAL A 59 7.59 -6.47 6.35
N THR A 60 8.29 -7.33 7.09
CA THR A 60 7.75 -7.98 8.29
C THR A 60 7.37 -6.95 9.35
N TRP A 61 8.28 -6.02 9.64
CA TRP A 61 8.02 -4.93 10.59
C TRP A 61 6.83 -4.07 10.15
N MET A 62 6.72 -3.74 8.85
CA MET A 62 5.62 -2.97 8.28
C MET A 62 4.27 -3.69 8.33
N ALA A 63 4.27 -5.02 8.23
CA ALA A 63 3.06 -5.83 8.36
C ALA A 63 2.57 -5.86 9.83
N ASP A 64 3.50 -5.97 10.78
CA ASP A 64 3.22 -6.07 12.22
C ASP A 64 2.92 -4.73 12.89
N HIS A 65 3.39 -3.62 12.30
CA HIS A 65 3.19 -2.27 12.83
C HIS A 65 2.17 -1.51 11.98
N PRO A 66 0.85 -1.69 12.24
CA PRO A 66 -0.16 -0.92 11.56
C PRO A 66 0.03 0.56 11.92
N VAL A 67 0.50 1.33 10.95
CA VAL A 67 0.47 2.79 11.03
C VAL A 67 -0.99 3.16 11.21
N THR A 68 -1.38 3.73 12.36
CA THR A 68 -2.76 4.10 12.69
C THR A 68 -3.44 4.62 11.44
N THR A 69 -4.22 3.75 10.81
CA THR A 69 -4.77 4.04 9.51
C THR A 69 -5.85 5.07 9.76
N LEU A 70 -5.58 6.34 9.44
CA LEU A 70 -6.64 7.25 9.04
C LEU A 70 -7.50 6.45 8.06
N ARG A 71 -8.77 6.24 8.44
CA ARG A 71 -9.77 5.54 7.64
C ARG A 71 -9.60 6.03 6.21
N VAL A 72 -9.12 5.16 5.31
CA VAL A 72 -9.15 5.46 3.87
C VAL A 72 -10.63 5.38 3.52
N VAL A 73 -11.31 6.53 3.60
CA VAL A 73 -12.67 6.64 3.09
C VAL A 73 -12.54 6.42 1.59
N PRO A 74 -13.24 5.43 0.99
CA PRO A 74 -13.23 5.28 -0.45
C PRO A 74 -13.67 6.60 -1.06
N SER A 75 -12.83 7.19 -1.91
CA SER A 75 -13.19 8.40 -2.63
C SER A 75 -14.46 8.12 -3.43
N PRO A 76 -15.48 9.00 -3.44
CA PRO A 76 -16.79 8.74 -4.05
C PRO A 76 -16.79 8.43 -5.56
N ARG A 77 -15.64 8.43 -6.22
CA ARG A 77 -15.51 8.32 -7.68
C ARG A 77 -15.75 6.93 -8.27
N GLU A 78 -15.89 5.88 -7.45
CA GLU A 78 -16.25 4.53 -7.93
C GLU A 78 -17.74 4.19 -7.84
N ARG A 79 -18.59 5.09 -7.30
CA ARG A 79 -20.01 4.79 -7.09
C ARG A 79 -20.94 5.14 -8.26
N ALA A 80 -20.41 5.62 -9.38
CA ALA A 80 -21.20 5.99 -10.54
C ALA A 80 -20.79 5.15 -11.76
N VAL A 81 -21.46 4.00 -11.94
CA VAL A 81 -22.09 3.50 -13.18
C VAL A 81 -22.62 2.10 -12.87
N ARG A 82 -23.73 2.04 -12.14
CA ARG A 82 -24.73 0.97 -12.25
C ARG A 82 -26.07 1.59 -11.89
N ILE A 83 -26.71 2.22 -12.86
CA ILE A 83 -28.16 2.40 -12.86
C ILE A 83 -28.64 1.81 -14.19
N ALA A 84 -29.65 0.97 -14.03
CA ALA A 84 -30.34 0.18 -15.04
C ALA A 84 -31.02 1.03 -16.12
#